data_AF-A0A919EXC6-F1
#
_entry.id   AF-A0A919EXC6-F1
#
_cell.length_a   1.000
_cell.length_b   1.000
_cell.length_c   1.000
_cell.angle_alpha   90.00
_cell.angle_beta   90.00
_cell.angle_gamma   90.00
#
_symmetry.space_group_name_H-M   'P 1'
#
loop_
_entity.id
_entity.type
_entity.pdbx_description
1 polymer ?
#
loop_
_entity_poly.entity_id
_entity_poly.type
_entity_poly.pdbx_seq_one_letter_code
_entity_poly.pdbx_strand_id
1 'polypeptide(L)'
;MLRAVAALAVAGALTAAAGGDRARDYAEGRALAGTGNRIGFEHARVGHEYWVSLPLQTNDSGEPLTLLRTRWLHVPRGVEVLRYGVVTLREMGGYGLVISDDAQLRRDGLARVGAERPVPVPPHASAEAYVLARVRVTGPVDDDLSGYRVWYRQGAAEYRQDLLWDAGIRLRPEDPWA
;
A
#
# COMPACT_ATOMS: atom_id res chain seq x y z
N MET A 1 0.81 -62.18 -13.57
CA MET A 1 0.78 -61.71 -12.17
C MET A 1 1.53 -60.37 -12.08
N LEU A 2 0.98 -59.46 -11.26
CA LEU A 2 1.34 -58.07 -10.91
C LEU A 2 2.79 -57.61 -11.16
N ARG A 3 3.03 -56.48 -11.86
CA ARG A 3 3.02 -55.05 -11.40
C ARG A 3 4.06 -54.71 -10.32
N ALA A 4 4.98 -53.79 -10.61
CA ALA A 4 5.14 -52.54 -9.85
C ALA A 4 6.16 -51.59 -10.51
N VAL A 5 5.68 -50.41 -10.88
CA VAL A 5 6.42 -49.23 -11.33
C VAL A 5 6.95 -48.51 -10.09
N ALA A 6 8.25 -48.19 -10.05
CA ALA A 6 8.82 -47.34 -9.01
C ALA A 6 8.55 -45.86 -9.37
N ALA A 7 7.57 -45.25 -8.71
CA ALA A 7 7.31 -43.82 -8.78
C ALA A 7 8.18 -43.10 -7.75
N LEU A 8 9.08 -42.23 -8.22
CA LEU A 8 9.84 -41.30 -7.38
C LEU A 8 8.89 -40.19 -6.91
N ALA A 9 8.55 -40.18 -5.61
CA ALA A 9 7.80 -39.09 -5.00
C ALA A 9 8.78 -37.97 -4.59
N VAL A 10 8.81 -36.88 -5.36
CA VAL A 10 9.47 -35.63 -4.95
C VAL A 10 8.52 -34.89 -4.01
N ALA A 11 8.72 -35.05 -2.70
CA ALA A 11 8.03 -34.27 -1.69
C ALA A 11 8.65 -32.86 -1.61
N GLY A 12 8.17 -31.94 -2.43
CA GLY A 12 8.45 -30.52 -2.30
C GLY A 12 7.62 -29.92 -1.16
N ALA A 13 8.20 -29.77 0.02
CA ALA A 13 7.57 -29.08 1.14
C ALA A 13 7.52 -27.56 0.85
N LEU A 14 6.39 -27.09 0.34
CA LEU A 14 6.06 -25.66 0.25
C LEU A 14 5.66 -25.15 1.64
N THR A 15 6.64 -24.80 2.47
CA THR A 15 6.40 -24.04 3.70
C THR A 15 6.39 -22.54 3.38
N ALA A 16 5.32 -22.06 2.74
CA ALA A 16 5.07 -20.62 2.67
C ALA A 16 4.53 -20.18 4.03
N ALA A 17 5.44 -19.63 4.82
CA ALA A 17 5.19 -19.14 6.17
C ALA A 17 4.01 -18.16 6.21
N ALA A 18 3.08 -18.43 7.12
CA ALA A 18 2.16 -17.44 7.65
C ALA A 18 2.94 -16.18 8.03
N GLY A 19 2.72 -15.09 7.29
CA GLY A 19 3.36 -13.80 7.49
C GLY A 19 2.80 -13.08 8.72
N GLY A 20 2.99 -13.71 9.89
CA GLY A 20 2.96 -13.02 11.17
C GLY A 20 4.14 -12.06 11.26
N ASP A 21 3.92 -10.94 11.92
CA ASP A 21 4.77 -9.77 12.10
C ASP A 21 6.07 -10.09 12.88
N ARG A 22 6.89 -11.01 12.36
CA ARG A 22 8.27 -11.15 12.83
C ARG A 22 9.02 -9.94 12.31
N ALA A 23 9.55 -9.13 13.22
CA ALA A 23 10.53 -8.10 12.92
C ALA A 23 11.73 -8.77 12.21
N ARG A 24 11.64 -8.90 10.89
CA ARG A 24 12.81 -9.11 10.05
C ARG A 24 13.55 -7.77 10.04
N ASP A 25 14.84 -7.80 10.36
CA ASP A 25 15.72 -6.66 10.14
C ASP A 25 15.94 -6.50 8.63
N TYR A 26 15.01 -5.83 7.98
CA TYR A 26 15.15 -5.45 6.58
C TYR A 26 16.30 -4.45 6.43
N ALA A 27 17.19 -4.69 5.47
CA ALA A 27 18.23 -3.74 5.13
C ALA A 27 17.61 -2.43 4.62
N GLU A 28 18.26 -1.30 4.93
CA GLU A 28 17.79 -0.01 4.42
C GLU A 28 17.95 0.04 2.89
N GLY A 29 16.86 0.38 2.21
CA GLY A 29 16.76 0.50 0.76
C GLY A 29 17.01 1.92 0.28
N ARG A 30 17.28 2.06 -1.02
CA ARG A 30 17.47 3.35 -1.69
C ARG A 30 16.98 3.34 -3.14
N ALA A 31 16.23 2.32 -3.53
CA ALA A 31 15.82 2.11 -4.91
C ALA A 31 14.60 2.93 -5.30
N LEU A 32 13.81 3.40 -4.32
CA LEU A 32 12.57 4.10 -4.57
C LEU A 32 12.75 5.62 -4.49
N ALA A 33 12.18 6.34 -5.44
CA ALA A 33 11.93 7.77 -5.30
C ALA A 33 10.54 7.99 -4.71
N GLY A 34 10.47 8.85 -3.68
CA GLY A 34 9.22 9.35 -3.14
C GLY A 34 9.12 10.84 -3.42
N THR A 35 8.31 11.23 -4.40
CA THR A 35 7.96 12.63 -4.60
C THR A 35 6.51 12.77 -5.00
N GLY A 36 5.93 13.91 -4.65
CA GLY A 36 4.77 14.49 -5.31
C GLY A 36 3.96 15.38 -4.37
N ASN A 37 2.73 15.63 -4.78
CA ASN A 37 1.96 16.79 -4.32
C ASN A 37 0.94 16.39 -3.26
N ARG A 38 0.71 17.27 -2.27
CA ARG A 38 -0.33 17.09 -1.25
C ARG A 38 -1.67 16.71 -1.89
N ILE A 39 -2.21 15.58 -1.44
CA ILE A 39 -3.56 15.11 -1.76
C ILE A 39 -4.38 15.07 -0.48
N GLY A 40 -5.71 15.20 -0.57
CA GLY A 40 -6.51 15.16 0.64
C GLY A 40 -8.02 15.26 0.46
N PHE A 41 -8.72 15.15 1.59
CA PHE A 41 -10.16 15.36 1.71
C PHE A 41 -10.42 16.64 2.50
N GLU A 42 -10.98 17.66 1.87
CA GLU A 42 -11.26 18.96 2.53
C GLU A 42 -12.59 18.96 3.31
N HIS A 43 -13.40 17.90 3.17
CA HIS A 43 -14.74 17.79 3.75
C HIS A 43 -14.98 16.42 4.39
N ALA A 44 -13.97 15.90 5.08
CA ALA A 44 -14.08 14.64 5.80
C ALA A 44 -15.08 14.75 6.96
N ARG A 45 -15.67 13.61 7.34
CA ARG A 45 -16.68 13.49 8.40
C ARG A 45 -16.22 12.48 9.43
N VAL A 46 -16.41 12.82 10.70
CA VAL A 46 -16.19 11.87 11.80
C VAL A 46 -17.12 10.66 11.62
N GLY A 47 -16.58 9.46 11.85
CA GLY A 47 -17.25 8.18 11.65
C GLY A 47 -17.19 7.63 10.23
N HIS A 48 -16.73 8.42 9.25
CA HIS A 48 -16.62 7.97 7.86
C HIS A 48 -15.23 7.40 7.53
N GLU A 49 -15.21 6.57 6.50
CA GLU A 49 -14.00 5.93 5.96
C GLU A 49 -13.64 6.49 4.59
N TYR A 50 -12.35 6.56 4.30
CA TYR A 50 -11.79 7.14 3.10
C TYR A 50 -10.63 6.30 2.58
N TRP A 51 -10.39 6.29 1.27
CA TRP A 51 -9.17 5.73 0.70
C TRP A 51 -8.20 6.83 0.33
N VAL A 52 -7.03 6.82 0.97
CA VAL A 52 -5.93 7.74 0.71
C VAL A 52 -4.89 7.01 -0.11
N SER A 53 -4.60 7.47 -1.32
CA SER A 53 -3.51 6.91 -2.13
C SER A 53 -2.16 7.27 -1.51
N LEU A 54 -1.21 6.35 -1.58
CA LEU A 54 0.21 6.69 -1.46
C LEU A 54 0.73 7.05 -2.86
N PRO A 55 1.86 7.77 -2.96
CA PRO A 55 2.46 8.09 -4.25
C PRO A 55 2.68 6.85 -5.10
N LEU A 56 2.60 7.02 -6.42
CA LEU A 56 3.00 5.97 -7.33
C LEU A 56 4.50 5.72 -7.11
N GLN A 57 4.87 4.48 -6.80
CA GLN A 57 6.26 4.17 -6.45
C GLN A 57 7.11 4.19 -7.71
N THR A 58 8.14 5.04 -7.74
CA THR A 58 9.11 5.10 -8.84
C THR A 58 10.39 4.41 -8.43
N ASN A 59 10.89 3.50 -9.26
CA ASN A 59 12.14 2.81 -9.04
C ASN A 59 13.26 3.52 -9.80
N ASP A 60 14.21 4.11 -9.08
CA ASP A 60 15.36 4.82 -9.63
C ASP A 60 16.55 3.89 -9.92
N SER A 61 16.50 2.65 -9.44
CA SER A 61 17.57 1.68 -9.67
C SER A 61 17.48 0.98 -11.02
N GLY A 62 18.59 0.36 -11.43
CA GLY A 62 18.69 -0.44 -12.66
C GLY A 62 18.10 -1.85 -12.56
N GLU A 63 17.56 -2.25 -11.40
CA GLU A 63 17.01 -3.59 -11.17
C GLU A 63 15.51 -3.52 -10.88
N PRO A 64 14.69 -4.44 -11.42
CA PRO A 64 13.27 -4.49 -11.10
C PRO A 64 13.09 -4.80 -9.61
N LEU A 65 12.01 -4.28 -9.03
CA LEU A 65 11.63 -4.59 -7.66
C LEU A 65 10.16 -4.97 -7.56
N THR A 66 9.79 -5.60 -6.46
CA THR A 66 8.39 -5.92 -6.12
C THR A 66 8.06 -5.33 -4.76
N LEU A 67 7.00 -4.52 -4.70
CA LEU A 67 6.50 -4.02 -3.42
C LEU A 67 5.88 -5.18 -2.64
N LEU A 68 6.18 -5.24 -1.35
CA LEU A 68 5.70 -6.28 -0.43
C LEU A 68 4.70 -5.72 0.57
N ARG A 69 4.96 -4.51 1.07
CA ARG A 69 4.14 -3.86 2.10
C ARG A 69 4.40 -2.36 2.08
N THR A 70 3.41 -1.59 2.52
CA THR A 70 3.55 -0.16 2.80
C THR A 70 2.87 0.18 4.12
N ARG A 71 3.39 1.18 4.84
CA ARG A 71 2.69 1.80 5.98
C ARG A 71 2.94 3.30 6.06
N TRP A 72 2.03 4.03 6.68
CA TRP A 72 2.28 5.41 7.13
C TRP A 72 3.23 5.38 8.34
N LEU A 73 4.10 6.38 8.44
CA LEU A 73 5.00 6.56 9.59
C LEU A 73 4.34 7.42 10.66
N HIS A 74 3.68 8.51 10.25
CA HIS A 74 2.87 9.35 11.11
C HIS A 74 1.40 9.24 10.72
N VAL A 75 0.55 9.04 11.73
CA VAL A 75 -0.91 9.09 11.59
C VAL A 75 -1.40 10.12 12.59
N PRO A 76 -2.07 11.20 12.13
CA PRO A 76 -2.50 12.27 13.02
C PRO A 76 -3.58 11.79 13.98
N ARG A 77 -3.77 12.51 15.09
CA ARG A 77 -4.91 12.26 15.98
C ARG A 77 -6.22 12.43 15.21
N GLY A 78 -7.23 11.67 15.60
CA GLY A 78 -8.52 11.66 14.90
C GLY A 78 -8.52 10.88 13.59
N VAL A 79 -7.44 10.18 13.24
CA VAL A 79 -7.38 9.28 12.08
C VAL A 79 -6.90 7.90 12.52
N GLU A 80 -7.56 6.85 12.02
CA GLU A 80 -7.17 5.45 12.21
C GLU A 80 -6.94 4.80 10.84
N VAL A 81 -5.80 4.12 10.65
CA VAL A 81 -5.57 3.31 9.44
C VAL A 81 -6.12 1.91 9.66
N LEU A 82 -7.16 1.56 8.90
CA LEU A 82 -7.86 0.27 9.03
C LEU A 82 -7.18 -0.85 8.24
N ARG A 83 -6.76 -0.56 7.01
CA ARG A 83 -6.11 -1.53 6.11
C ARG A 83 -5.41 -0.85 4.94
N TYR A 84 -4.56 -1.61 4.26
CA TYR A 84 -3.98 -1.23 2.98
C TYR A 84 -4.54 -2.10 1.86
N GLY A 85 -4.60 -1.54 0.66
CA GLY A 85 -4.99 -2.25 -0.54
C GLY A 85 -4.31 -1.70 -1.79
N VAL A 86 -4.39 -2.46 -2.88
CA VAL A 86 -3.81 -2.13 -4.18
C VAL A 86 -4.92 -1.88 -5.18
N VAL A 87 -4.72 -0.93 -6.09
CA VAL A 87 -5.54 -0.77 -7.29
C VAL A 87 -4.62 -0.46 -8.48
N THR A 88 -4.85 -1.11 -9.61
CA THR A 88 -4.08 -0.82 -10.83
C THR A 88 -4.56 0.48 -11.49
N LEU A 89 -3.68 1.16 -12.22
CA LEU A 89 -4.05 2.31 -13.06
C LEU A 89 -5.19 1.95 -14.02
N ARG A 90 -5.16 0.73 -14.56
CA ARG A 90 -6.21 0.20 -15.42
C ARG A 90 -7.57 0.10 -14.73
N GLU A 91 -7.60 -0.41 -13.49
CA GLU A 91 -8.84 -0.49 -12.70
C GLU A 91 -9.40 0.89 -12.33
N MET A 92 -8.55 1.90 -12.18
CA MET A 92 -8.98 3.28 -11.96
C MET A 92 -9.28 4.05 -13.25
N GLY A 93 -9.01 3.47 -14.43
CA GLY A 93 -9.13 4.17 -15.70
C GLY A 93 -8.10 5.31 -15.91
N GLY A 94 -6.99 5.33 -15.14
CA GLY A 94 -5.96 6.37 -15.21
C GLY A 94 -5.26 6.65 -13.87
N TYR A 95 -4.67 7.84 -13.74
CA TYR A 95 -4.05 8.30 -12.50
C TYR A 95 -5.13 8.72 -11.50
N GLY A 96 -5.17 8.08 -10.34
CA GLY A 96 -6.12 8.40 -9.27
C GLY A 96 -5.67 9.63 -8.50
N LEU A 97 -6.53 10.64 -8.40
CA LEU A 97 -6.27 11.82 -7.58
C LEU A 97 -6.72 11.61 -6.13
N VAL A 98 -7.94 11.12 -5.87
CA VAL A 98 -8.48 10.81 -4.53
C VAL A 98 -9.74 9.93 -4.68
N ILE A 99 -10.02 8.97 -3.78
CA ILE A 99 -11.26 8.15 -3.82
C ILE A 99 -12.02 8.22 -2.48
N SER A 100 -13.15 8.93 -2.48
CA SER A 100 -14.06 9.05 -1.32
C SER A 100 -15.15 7.98 -1.23
N ASP A 101 -15.42 7.25 -2.33
CA ASP A 101 -16.56 6.33 -2.41
C ASP A 101 -16.09 4.90 -2.66
N ASP A 102 -16.44 4.00 -1.74
CA ASP A 102 -16.21 2.56 -1.86
C ASP A 102 -16.91 1.96 -3.08
N ALA A 103 -17.99 2.56 -3.60
CA ALA A 103 -18.69 2.07 -4.80
C ALA A 103 -17.83 2.17 -6.08
N GLN A 104 -16.85 3.08 -6.11
CA GLN A 104 -15.85 3.16 -7.18
C GLN A 104 -14.72 2.12 -7.02
N LEU A 105 -14.61 1.52 -5.83
CA LEU A 105 -13.65 0.47 -5.53
C LEU A 105 -14.40 -0.88 -5.48
N ARG A 106 -13.68 -1.99 -5.62
CA ARG A 106 -14.32 -3.32 -5.67
C ARG A 106 -15.13 -3.50 -4.37
N ARG A 107 -16.39 -3.99 -4.49
CA ARG A 107 -17.36 -4.11 -3.37
C ARG A 107 -16.81 -4.86 -2.14
N ASP A 108 -15.87 -5.78 -2.36
CA ASP A 108 -15.23 -6.58 -1.31
C ASP A 108 -13.96 -5.92 -0.73
N GLY A 109 -13.64 -4.70 -1.15
CA GLY A 109 -12.41 -3.98 -0.85
C GLY A 109 -11.26 -4.27 -1.82
N LEU A 110 -10.13 -3.62 -1.57
CA LEU A 110 -8.90 -3.80 -2.34
C LEU A 110 -8.03 -4.91 -1.76
N ALA A 111 -7.44 -5.73 -2.64
CA ALA A 111 -6.48 -6.77 -2.26
C ALA A 111 -5.18 -6.16 -1.68
N ARG A 112 -4.54 -6.86 -0.74
CA ARG A 112 -3.31 -6.41 -0.08
C ARG A 112 -2.11 -6.48 -1.02
N VAL A 113 -1.15 -5.57 -0.85
CA VAL A 113 0.19 -5.72 -1.44
C VAL A 113 0.82 -7.01 -0.88
N GLY A 114 1.45 -7.81 -1.74
CA GLY A 114 2.19 -9.00 -1.32
C GLY A 114 2.08 -10.14 -2.33
N ALA A 115 2.29 -11.39 -1.89
CA ALA A 115 2.24 -12.54 -2.77
C ALA A 115 0.86 -12.73 -3.45
N GLU A 116 -0.22 -12.36 -2.77
CA GLU A 116 -1.59 -12.39 -3.31
C GLU A 116 -1.78 -11.36 -4.44
N ARG A 117 -1.06 -10.23 -4.37
CA ARG A 117 -1.10 -9.18 -5.38
C ARG A 117 0.24 -8.47 -5.49
N PRO A 118 1.20 -9.05 -6.23
CA PRO A 118 2.52 -8.45 -6.37
C PRO A 118 2.40 -7.16 -7.17
N VAL A 119 3.08 -6.11 -6.71
CA VAL A 119 3.19 -4.85 -7.45
C VAL A 119 4.62 -4.75 -7.98
N PRO A 120 4.87 -5.16 -9.24
CA PRO A 120 6.18 -4.99 -9.86
C PRO A 120 6.41 -3.51 -10.20
N VAL A 121 7.64 -3.07 -10.01
CA VAL A 121 8.11 -1.75 -10.43
C VAL A 121 9.33 -1.95 -11.32
N PRO A 122 9.23 -1.69 -12.64
CA PRO A 122 10.35 -1.88 -13.56
C PRO A 122 11.53 -0.94 -13.21
N PRO A 123 12.75 -1.24 -13.68
CA PRO A 123 13.87 -0.31 -13.58
C PRO A 123 13.53 1.04 -14.20
N HIS A 124 13.93 2.13 -13.54
CA HIS A 124 13.77 3.51 -14.03
C HIS A 124 12.33 3.87 -14.44
N ALA A 125 11.33 3.28 -13.78
CA ALA A 125 9.92 3.46 -14.11
C ALA A 125 9.05 3.49 -12.85
N SER A 126 7.82 3.98 -13.02
CA SER A 126 6.79 3.97 -11.99
C SER A 126 5.99 2.66 -12.00
N ALA A 127 5.46 2.30 -10.82
CA ALA A 127 4.51 1.21 -10.68
C ALA A 127 3.25 1.46 -11.51
N GLU A 128 2.60 0.41 -12.01
CA GLU A 128 1.28 0.53 -12.67
C GLU A 128 0.11 0.34 -11.70
N ALA A 129 0.37 0.46 -10.41
CA ALA A 129 -0.63 0.34 -9.36
C ALA A 129 -0.33 1.24 -8.17
N TYR A 130 -1.38 1.79 -7.59
CA TYR A 130 -1.32 2.52 -6.34
C TYR A 130 -1.50 1.57 -5.16
N VAL A 131 -0.81 1.87 -4.07
CA VAL A 131 -1.17 1.39 -2.74
C VAL A 131 -2.05 2.46 -2.09
N LEU A 132 -3.15 2.05 -1.47
CA LEU A 132 -4.09 2.91 -0.79
C LEU A 132 -4.21 2.48 0.67
N ALA A 133 -4.33 3.45 1.57
CA ALA A 133 -4.72 3.24 2.95
C ALA A 133 -6.21 3.53 3.10
N ARG A 134 -6.97 2.57 3.65
CA ARG A 134 -8.33 2.84 4.14
C ARG A 134 -8.20 3.42 5.53
N VAL A 135 -8.68 4.63 5.70
CA VAL A 135 -8.61 5.37 6.96
C VAL A 135 -10.01 5.66 7.46
N ARG A 136 -10.20 5.70 8.77
CA ARG A 136 -11.41 6.17 9.43
C ARG A 136 -11.10 7.46 10.17
N VAL A 137 -11.99 8.44 10.04
CA VAL A 137 -11.92 9.65 10.84
C VAL A 137 -12.64 9.39 12.16
N THR A 138 -11.90 9.44 13.26
CA THR A 138 -12.39 9.11 14.60
C THR A 138 -12.63 10.35 15.47
N GLY A 139 -12.19 11.53 15.02
CA GLY A 139 -12.36 12.79 15.75
C GLY A 139 -11.74 13.98 15.02
N PRO A 140 -11.44 15.08 15.72
CA PRO A 140 -10.72 16.23 15.17
C PRO A 140 -9.37 15.84 14.56
N VAL A 141 -9.06 16.38 13.38
CA VAL A 141 -7.80 16.14 12.66
C VAL A 141 -7.03 17.46 12.55
N ASP A 142 -5.95 17.58 13.31
CA ASP A 142 -5.13 18.79 13.44
C ASP A 142 -3.83 18.75 12.61
N ASP A 143 -3.48 17.59 12.06
CA ASP A 143 -2.22 17.36 11.35
C ASP A 143 -2.42 16.44 10.12
N ASP A 144 -1.42 16.35 9.24
CA ASP A 144 -1.47 15.53 8.03
C ASP A 144 -0.95 14.10 8.30
N LEU A 145 -1.37 13.13 7.49
CA LEU A 145 -0.64 11.86 7.38
C LEU A 145 0.73 12.19 6.78
N SER A 146 1.83 11.78 7.42
CA SER A 146 3.17 12.13 6.94
C SER A 146 4.16 10.98 7.00
N GLY A 147 4.98 10.92 5.95
CA GLY A 147 6.01 9.89 5.76
C GLY A 147 5.43 8.49 5.60
N TYR A 148 6.08 7.66 4.80
CA TYR A 148 5.65 6.28 4.62
C TYR A 148 6.85 5.36 4.46
N ARG A 149 6.66 4.13 4.92
CA ARG A 149 7.64 3.05 4.84
C ARG A 149 7.20 2.04 3.81
N VAL A 150 8.12 1.68 2.94
CA VAL A 150 7.92 0.63 1.93
C VAL A 150 8.86 -0.52 2.22
N TRP A 151 8.33 -1.74 2.16
CA TRP A 151 9.13 -2.95 2.07
C TRP A 151 9.04 -3.48 0.66
N TYR A 152 10.19 -3.79 0.07
CA TYR A 152 10.27 -4.29 -1.30
C TYR A 152 11.32 -5.38 -1.41
N ARG A 153 11.16 -6.24 -2.41
CA ARG A 153 12.17 -7.23 -2.80
C ARG A 153 12.85 -6.78 -4.07
N GLN A 154 14.17 -6.85 -4.11
CA GLN A 154 15.00 -6.64 -5.29
C GLN A 154 16.02 -7.77 -5.37
N GLY A 155 15.97 -8.54 -6.46
CA GLY A 155 16.66 -9.83 -6.54
C GLY A 155 16.22 -10.79 -5.42
N ALA A 156 17.19 -11.34 -4.71
CA ALA A 156 16.97 -12.25 -3.58
C ALA A 156 16.82 -11.54 -2.22
N ALA A 157 17.06 -10.22 -2.16
CA ALA A 157 17.08 -9.46 -0.92
C ALA A 157 15.77 -8.67 -0.71
N GLU A 158 15.34 -8.56 0.55
CA GLU A 158 14.24 -7.69 0.96
C GLU A 158 14.81 -6.45 1.66
N TYR A 159 14.27 -5.29 1.31
CA TYR A 159 14.67 -3.99 1.81
C TYR A 159 13.50 -3.25 2.42
N ARG A 160 13.82 -2.24 3.23
CA ARG A 160 12.88 -1.28 3.79
C ARG A 160 13.39 0.11 3.50
N GLN A 161 12.53 1.00 3.03
CA GLN A 161 12.89 2.39 2.77
C GLN A 161 11.81 3.32 3.31
N ASP A 162 12.22 4.34 4.05
CA ASP A 162 11.35 5.43 4.51
C ASP A 162 11.39 6.58 3.50
N LEU A 163 10.21 7.09 3.17
CA LEU A 163 9.99 8.10 2.14
C LEU A 163 9.13 9.23 2.70
N LEU A 164 9.36 10.45 2.21
CA LEU A 164 8.64 11.63 2.65
C LEU A 164 7.45 11.91 1.72
N TRP A 165 6.29 12.15 2.33
CA TRP A 165 5.07 12.56 1.65
C TRP A 165 4.01 12.95 2.68
N ASP A 166 3.21 13.97 2.37
CA ASP A 166 2.10 14.41 3.22
C ASP A 166 0.75 14.27 2.51
N ALA A 167 -0.25 13.73 3.22
CA ALA A 167 -1.64 13.65 2.77
C ALA A 167 -2.58 14.24 3.83
N GLY A 168 -3.41 15.21 3.41
CA GLY A 168 -4.28 15.95 4.31
C GLY A 168 -5.68 15.35 4.45
N ILE A 169 -6.21 15.32 5.67
CA ILE A 169 -7.62 15.01 5.93
C ILE A 169 -8.16 16.15 6.79
N ARG A 170 -9.05 16.95 6.23
CA ARG A 170 -9.66 18.09 6.91
C ARG A 170 -11.14 17.84 7.09
N LEU A 171 -11.61 18.10 8.31
CA LEU A 171 -13.03 18.04 8.61
C LEU A 171 -13.75 19.16 7.86
N ARG A 172 -14.99 18.90 7.45
CA ARG A 172 -15.87 19.96 7.00
C ARG A 172 -15.95 21.05 8.10
N PRO A 173 -15.85 22.34 7.75
CA PRO A 173 -16.22 23.39 8.69
C PRO A 173 -17.63 23.10 9.23
N GLU A 174 -17.83 23.25 10.54
CA GLU A 174 -19.19 23.29 11.08
C GLU A 174 -19.97 24.37 10.33
N ASP A 175 -21.17 24.04 9.84
CA ASP A 175 -22.00 25.01 9.13
C ASP A 175 -22.26 26.18 10.09
N PRO A 176 -21.83 27.41 9.80
CA PRO A 176 -22.04 28.56 10.70
C PRO A 176 -23.51 28.97 10.82
N TRP A 177 -24.43 28.21 10.20
CA TRP A 177 -25.87 28.45 10.13
C TRP A 177 -26.72 27.22 10.54
N ALA A 178 -26.11 26.20 11.13
CA ALA A 178 -26.84 25.05 11.70
C ALA A 178 -27.45 25.37 13.07
#